data_AF-A0AA88KYQ1-F1
#
_entry.id   AF-A0AA88KYQ1-F1
#
_cell.length_a   1.000
_cell.length_b   1.000
_cell.length_c   1.000
_cell.angle_alpha   90.00
_cell.angle_beta   90.00
_cell.angle_gamma   90.00
#
_symmetry.space_group_name_H-M   'P 1'
#
loop_
_entity.id
_entity.type
_entity.pdbx_description
1 polymer ?
#
loop_
_entity_poly.entity_id
_entity_poly.type
_entity_poly.pdbx_seq_one_letter_code
_entity_poly.pdbx_strand_id
1 'polypeptide(L)'
;MKLFLALLLTVLVASAIATPQWRKYRPRDMSKIKFRTPKVPAHTIKLLNKQEPVAFEVKEQIAKKSFKSVCGQKKIVESKVVGGEEAIPHEFPWQVGLFLDGRSFCGGSLISDQWVLTAAHCTEDITFVDVVLGGHMIRDETEEGRMEITATEYILHPGWNSFTLRDDISLIKLPEPITFTDTYSPVCLPRYSDVDTTFEGVMVTASGWGKDSDNAFGISPVLRKVTVPVLGNQPCDDVYGIITDGHICLETTGGMGVCNGDSGGPLNHERDDGCVETLGVTSFVASAGCESGLPHGYTRNTFYLDWISENTGIAIDA
;
A
#
# COMPACT_ATOMS: atom_id res chain seq x y z
N MET A 1 50.69 -58.22 14.70
CA MET A 1 50.26 -57.08 13.84
C MET A 1 48.84 -56.72 14.23
N LYS A 2 48.65 -55.66 15.03
CA LYS A 2 47.32 -55.24 15.53
C LYS A 2 46.63 -54.40 14.45
N LEU A 3 45.43 -54.83 14.04
CA LEU A 3 44.49 -54.07 13.21
C LEU A 3 44.05 -52.80 13.96
N PHE A 4 44.12 -51.65 13.30
CA PHE A 4 43.37 -50.45 13.68
C PHE A 4 42.34 -50.17 12.57
N LEU A 5 41.07 -50.44 12.87
CA LEU A 5 39.93 -50.06 12.04
C LEU A 5 39.47 -48.68 12.52
N ALA A 6 39.76 -47.63 11.75
CA ALA A 6 39.31 -46.27 12.04
C ALA A 6 37.85 -46.12 11.59
N LEU A 7 36.95 -45.95 12.55
CA LEU A 7 35.53 -45.67 12.32
C LEU A 7 35.39 -44.17 12.01
N LEU A 8 35.21 -43.81 10.73
CA LEU A 8 34.81 -42.44 10.36
C LEU A 8 33.32 -42.25 10.70
N LEU A 9 33.06 -41.52 11.77
CA LEU A 9 31.72 -41.07 12.12
C LEU A 9 31.44 -39.76 11.34
N THR A 10 30.74 -39.85 10.22
CA THR A 10 30.24 -38.67 9.50
C THR A 10 29.07 -38.08 10.27
N VAL A 11 29.31 -36.97 10.98
CA VAL A 11 28.27 -36.17 11.61
C VAL A 11 27.54 -35.39 10.51
N LEU A 12 26.36 -35.86 10.10
CA LEU A 12 25.41 -35.06 9.35
C LEU A 12 24.86 -33.98 10.29
N VAL A 13 25.37 -32.76 10.17
CA VAL A 13 24.72 -31.58 10.75
C VAL A 13 23.50 -31.28 9.88
N ALA A 14 22.35 -31.79 10.30
CA ALA A 14 21.08 -31.32 9.77
C ALA A 14 20.90 -29.87 10.23
N SER A 15 21.11 -28.92 9.32
CA SER A 15 20.68 -27.53 9.54
C SER A 15 19.17 -27.55 9.70
N ALA A 16 18.70 -27.39 10.94
CA ALA A 16 17.30 -27.11 11.20
C ALA A 16 16.97 -25.78 10.52
N ILE A 17 16.22 -25.84 9.42
CA ILE A 17 15.56 -24.65 8.87
C ILE A 17 14.59 -24.21 9.97
N ALA A 18 14.91 -23.11 10.64
CA ALA A 18 14.01 -22.52 11.61
C ALA A 18 12.72 -22.20 10.87
N THR A 19 11.63 -22.90 11.21
CA THR A 19 10.31 -22.50 10.74
C THR A 19 10.09 -21.07 11.25
N PRO A 20 9.75 -20.10 10.39
CA PRO A 20 9.43 -18.74 10.80
C PRO A 20 8.46 -18.81 11.98
N GLN A 21 8.88 -18.26 13.12
CA GLN A 21 8.02 -18.14 14.29
C GLN A 21 7.02 -17.01 14.02
N TRP A 22 6.01 -17.32 13.23
CA TRP A 22 4.84 -16.47 13.03
C TRP A 22 4.24 -16.16 14.41
N ARG A 23 4.15 -14.88 14.78
CA ARG A 23 3.41 -14.51 15.98
C ARG A 23 1.96 -14.90 15.76
N LYS A 24 1.42 -15.72 16.66
CA LYS A 24 -0.03 -15.95 16.71
C LYS A 24 -0.72 -14.59 16.89
N TYR A 25 -1.75 -14.35 16.08
CA TYR A 25 -2.63 -13.20 16.19
C TYR A 25 -3.04 -12.96 17.65
N ARG A 26 -3.17 -11.68 18.02
CA ARG A 26 -3.71 -11.27 19.31
C ARG A 26 -4.95 -10.40 19.06
N PRO A 27 -6.09 -10.71 19.71
CA PRO A 27 -7.29 -9.89 19.59
C PRO A 27 -6.99 -8.41 19.87
N ARG A 28 -7.40 -7.54 18.93
CA ARG A 28 -7.25 -6.09 19.05
C ARG A 28 -8.55 -5.45 19.49
N ASP A 29 -8.45 -4.50 20.40
CA ASP A 29 -9.56 -3.62 20.74
C ASP A 29 -9.67 -2.51 19.69
N MET A 30 -10.53 -2.73 18.70
CA MET A 30 -10.73 -1.82 17.57
C MET A 30 -11.18 -0.41 17.98
N SER A 31 -11.77 -0.25 19.18
CA SER A 31 -12.18 1.07 19.69
C SER A 31 -11.01 1.98 20.07
N LYS A 32 -9.82 1.41 20.27
CA LYS A 32 -8.60 2.13 20.67
C LYS A 32 -7.67 2.45 19.50
N ILE A 33 -8.00 1.97 18.30
CA ILE A 33 -7.20 2.17 17.09
C ILE A 33 -7.36 3.61 16.59
N LYS A 34 -6.24 4.28 16.34
CA LYS A 34 -6.15 5.64 15.81
C LYS A 34 -5.84 5.62 14.31
N PHE A 35 -6.45 6.52 13.55
CA PHE A 35 -6.13 6.70 12.14
C PHE A 35 -4.92 7.64 11.99
N ARG A 36 -4.09 7.39 10.97
CA ARG A 36 -2.91 8.20 10.68
C ARG A 36 -3.10 9.15 9.48
N THR A 37 -4.31 9.23 8.92
CA THR A 37 -4.62 10.04 7.73
C THR A 37 -4.38 11.54 7.95
N PRO A 38 -3.41 12.15 7.25
CA PRO A 38 -3.21 13.59 7.20
C PRO A 38 -4.44 14.30 6.66
N LYS A 39 -4.75 15.46 7.27
CA LYS A 39 -5.85 16.33 6.89
C LYS A 39 -5.31 17.67 6.44
N VAL A 40 -5.55 18.04 5.19
CA VAL A 40 -5.00 19.26 4.58
C VAL A 40 -6.08 20.33 4.46
N PRO A 41 -5.86 21.56 4.96
CA PRO A 41 -6.80 22.66 4.77
C PRO A 41 -6.75 23.20 3.35
N ALA A 42 -7.89 23.70 2.87
CA ALA A 42 -7.93 24.50 1.65
C ALA A 42 -7.13 25.80 1.85
N HIS A 43 -6.41 26.23 0.81
CA HIS A 43 -5.58 27.43 0.75
C HIS A 43 -4.41 27.47 1.74
N THR A 44 -3.69 26.34 1.90
CA THR A 44 -2.46 26.32 2.70
C THR A 44 -1.45 27.36 2.15
N ILE A 45 -0.96 28.25 3.01
CA ILE A 45 0.08 29.23 2.64
C ILE A 45 1.32 28.47 2.18
N LYS A 46 1.80 28.74 0.95
CA LYS A 46 3.04 28.21 0.38
C LYS A 46 4.21 28.43 1.35
N LEU A 47 4.49 27.45 2.19
CA LEU A 47 5.76 27.33 2.90
C LEU A 47 6.78 26.78 1.89
N LEU A 48 7.39 27.68 1.14
CA LEU A 48 8.49 27.36 0.25
C LEU A 48 9.70 26.92 1.09
N ASN A 49 9.99 25.63 1.09
CA ASN A 49 11.37 25.15 1.21
C ASN A 49 11.63 24.20 0.05
N LYS A 50 12.44 24.68 -0.91
CA LYS A 50 13.08 23.82 -1.90
C LYS A 50 14.14 23.00 -1.16
N GLN A 51 13.90 21.71 -0.99
CA GLN A 51 14.96 20.76 -0.66
C GLN A 51 15.44 20.14 -1.96
N GLU A 52 16.74 20.21 -2.23
CA GLU A 52 17.37 19.49 -3.34
C GLU A 52 17.49 18.00 -2.98
N PRO A 53 17.36 17.09 -3.97
CA PRO A 53 17.46 15.66 -3.73
C PRO A 53 18.86 15.29 -3.20
N VAL A 54 18.89 14.54 -2.11
CA VAL A 54 20.12 13.92 -1.59
C VAL A 54 20.30 12.61 -2.35
N ALA A 55 21.34 12.54 -3.19
CA ALA A 55 21.70 11.31 -3.88
C ALA A 55 22.10 10.21 -2.87
N PHE A 56 21.50 9.04 -2.99
CA PHE A 56 21.81 7.87 -2.19
C PHE A 56 22.78 6.96 -2.96
N GLU A 57 23.82 6.46 -2.28
CA GLU A 57 24.72 5.45 -2.83
C GLU A 57 24.06 4.06 -2.79
N VAL A 58 23.85 3.48 -3.98
CA VAL A 58 23.33 2.12 -4.16
C VAL A 58 24.28 1.11 -3.53
N LYS A 59 23.81 0.39 -2.50
CA LYS A 59 24.48 -0.80 -1.97
C LYS A 59 23.94 -2.05 -2.65
N GLU A 60 24.84 -2.74 -3.35
CA GLU A 60 24.77 -4.11 -3.86
C GLU A 60 23.65 -4.40 -4.89
N GLN A 61 24.02 -4.97 -6.04
CA GLN A 61 23.06 -5.28 -7.11
C GLN A 61 22.12 -6.41 -6.68
N ILE A 62 20.92 -6.04 -6.21
CA ILE A 62 19.83 -6.99 -6.02
C ILE A 62 19.41 -7.51 -7.39
N ALA A 63 19.45 -8.84 -7.59
CA ALA A 63 18.96 -9.46 -8.82
C ALA A 63 17.48 -9.12 -9.01
N LYS A 64 17.13 -8.47 -10.12
CA LYS A 64 15.76 -8.03 -10.35
C LYS A 64 14.81 -9.22 -10.60
N LYS A 65 13.67 -9.24 -9.93
CA LYS A 65 12.61 -10.26 -10.08
C LYS A 65 11.36 -9.65 -10.72
N SER A 66 10.84 -10.29 -11.77
CA SER A 66 9.60 -9.85 -12.43
C SER A 66 8.38 -10.57 -11.87
N PHE A 67 7.28 -9.82 -11.73
CA PHE A 67 5.95 -10.32 -11.32
C PHE A 67 4.89 -10.15 -12.40
N LYS A 68 5.29 -9.75 -13.63
CA LYS A 68 4.39 -9.42 -14.74
C LYS A 68 3.32 -10.48 -15.01
N SER A 69 3.66 -11.77 -14.90
CA SER A 69 2.74 -12.87 -15.21
C SER A 69 1.72 -13.17 -14.10
N VAL A 70 1.89 -12.61 -12.90
CA VAL A 70 1.07 -12.91 -11.72
C VAL A 70 0.45 -11.67 -11.07
N CYS A 71 0.92 -10.47 -11.43
CA CYS A 71 0.39 -9.23 -10.86
C CYS A 71 -0.93 -8.80 -11.50
N GLY A 72 -1.74 -8.04 -10.77
CA GLY A 72 -2.89 -7.33 -11.32
C GLY A 72 -4.03 -8.22 -11.79
N GLN A 73 -4.02 -9.50 -11.44
CA GLN A 73 -5.07 -10.45 -11.80
C GLN A 73 -6.28 -10.25 -10.90
N LYS A 74 -7.24 -9.44 -11.38
CA LYS A 74 -8.53 -9.24 -10.70
C LYS A 74 -9.40 -10.49 -10.88
N LYS A 75 -10.12 -10.91 -9.83
CA LYS A 75 -11.20 -11.88 -10.00
C LYS A 75 -12.33 -11.22 -10.81
N ILE A 76 -12.61 -11.77 -11.99
CA ILE A 76 -13.72 -11.29 -12.82
C ILE A 76 -15.02 -11.64 -12.11
N VAL A 77 -15.68 -10.64 -11.54
CA VAL A 77 -17.03 -10.76 -11.02
C VAL A 77 -17.84 -9.60 -11.57
N GLU A 78 -18.93 -9.90 -12.27
CA GLU A 78 -19.79 -8.89 -12.88
C GLU A 78 -20.53 -8.10 -11.78
N SER A 79 -20.07 -6.89 -11.46
CA SER A 79 -20.93 -5.87 -10.85
C SER A 79 -20.57 -4.49 -11.40
N LYS A 80 -21.59 -3.74 -11.83
CA LYS A 80 -21.50 -2.34 -12.27
C LYS A 80 -22.40 -1.50 -11.39
N VAL A 81 -21.88 -0.98 -10.29
CA VAL A 81 -22.52 0.09 -9.49
C VAL A 81 -21.44 1.07 -9.04
N VAL A 82 -21.77 2.37 -9.03
CA VAL A 82 -20.84 3.47 -8.71
C VAL A 82 -21.30 4.10 -7.39
N GLY A 83 -20.40 4.17 -6.41
CA GLY A 83 -20.60 4.85 -5.12
C GLY A 83 -20.40 3.93 -3.91
N GLY A 84 -19.31 4.17 -3.16
CA GLY A 84 -18.95 3.56 -1.88
C GLY A 84 -19.66 2.26 -1.52
N GLU A 85 -19.36 1.16 -2.22
CA GLU A 85 -20.01 -0.14 -2.02
C GLU A 85 -19.06 -1.13 -1.35
N GLU A 86 -19.63 -2.19 -0.79
CA GLU A 86 -18.86 -3.34 -0.34
C GLU A 86 -18.18 -3.98 -1.56
N ALA A 87 -16.86 -4.19 -1.47
CA ALA A 87 -16.12 -4.90 -2.49
C ALA A 87 -16.53 -6.38 -2.48
N ILE A 88 -16.39 -7.05 -3.61
CA ILE A 88 -16.62 -8.50 -3.63
C ILE A 88 -15.44 -9.15 -2.88
N PRO A 89 -15.65 -10.17 -2.03
CA PRO A 89 -14.55 -10.83 -1.33
C PRO A 89 -13.43 -11.26 -2.29
N HIS A 90 -12.21 -10.83 -1.96
CA HIS A 90 -11.00 -11.04 -2.77
C HIS A 90 -11.02 -10.42 -4.18
N GLU A 91 -11.85 -9.39 -4.43
CA GLU A 91 -11.83 -8.60 -5.66
C GLU A 91 -10.47 -7.92 -5.88
N PHE A 92 -9.84 -7.44 -4.81
CA PHE A 92 -8.52 -6.82 -4.79
C PHE A 92 -7.56 -7.68 -3.94
N PRO A 93 -7.02 -8.79 -4.47
CA PRO A 93 -6.19 -9.71 -3.69
C PRO A 93 -4.88 -9.07 -3.19
N TRP A 94 -4.46 -7.97 -3.78
CA TRP A 94 -3.33 -7.18 -3.33
C TRP A 94 -3.64 -6.22 -2.19
N GLN A 95 -4.91 -6.01 -1.82
CA GLN A 95 -5.26 -5.12 -0.73
C GLN A 95 -4.70 -5.66 0.60
N VAL A 96 -4.01 -4.79 1.32
CA VAL A 96 -3.39 -5.12 2.62
C VAL A 96 -3.98 -4.26 3.72
N GLY A 97 -4.29 -4.87 4.86
CA GLY A 97 -4.59 -4.17 6.10
C GLY A 97 -3.35 -4.10 7.00
N LEU A 98 -3.06 -2.94 7.58
CA LEU A 98 -1.86 -2.71 8.39
C LEU A 98 -2.25 -2.27 9.79
N PHE A 99 -1.97 -3.11 10.78
CA PHE A 99 -2.11 -2.73 12.19
C PHE A 99 -0.74 -2.35 12.75
N LEU A 100 -0.57 -1.07 13.07
CA LEU A 100 0.74 -0.49 13.39
C LEU A 100 0.85 -0.31 14.91
N ASP A 101 1.84 -0.96 15.54
CA ASP A 101 2.03 -1.08 16.99
C ASP A 101 0.77 -1.47 17.79
N GLY A 102 -0.23 -2.09 17.15
CA GLY A 102 -1.54 -2.35 17.74
C GLY A 102 -2.32 -1.09 18.14
N ARG A 103 -1.90 0.11 17.71
CA ARG A 103 -2.48 1.41 18.07
C ARG A 103 -3.07 2.17 16.89
N SER A 104 -2.67 1.82 15.66
CA SER A 104 -3.10 2.52 14.45
C SER A 104 -3.45 1.56 13.34
N PHE A 105 -4.21 2.06 12.36
CA PHE A 105 -4.58 1.31 11.17
C PHE A 105 -4.34 2.12 9.89
N CYS A 106 -3.80 1.44 8.89
CA CYS A 106 -3.63 1.90 7.50
C CYS A 106 -3.95 0.75 6.54
N GLY A 107 -4.06 1.07 5.26
CA GLY A 107 -3.98 0.14 4.16
C GLY A 107 -2.57 0.02 3.56
N GLY A 108 -2.43 -0.89 2.61
CA GLY A 108 -1.25 -1.10 1.79
C GLY A 108 -1.61 -1.88 0.53
N SER A 109 -0.61 -2.09 -0.32
CA SER A 109 -0.72 -2.97 -1.48
C SER A 109 0.43 -3.96 -1.56
N LEU A 110 0.12 -5.24 -1.76
CA LEU A 110 1.13 -6.26 -2.03
C LEU A 110 1.66 -6.03 -3.44
N ILE A 111 2.97 -5.80 -3.59
CA ILE A 111 3.61 -5.50 -4.89
C ILE A 111 4.59 -6.61 -5.33
N SER A 112 4.86 -7.58 -4.45
CA SER A 112 5.66 -8.78 -4.74
C SER A 112 5.36 -9.87 -3.71
N ASP A 113 6.15 -10.94 -3.69
CA ASP A 113 6.05 -11.97 -2.65
C ASP A 113 6.67 -11.57 -1.31
N GLN A 114 7.37 -10.44 -1.22
CA GLN A 114 8.00 -10.02 0.04
C GLN A 114 7.82 -8.52 0.36
N TRP A 115 7.19 -7.75 -0.52
CA TRP A 115 7.09 -6.30 -0.36
C TRP A 115 5.64 -5.82 -0.40
N VAL A 116 5.30 -4.99 0.58
CA VAL A 116 4.06 -4.22 0.65
C VAL A 116 4.40 -2.74 0.49
N LEU A 117 3.69 -2.06 -0.39
CA LEU A 117 3.75 -0.62 -0.61
C LEU A 117 2.69 0.09 0.24
N THR A 118 3.07 1.15 0.94
CA THR A 118 2.19 1.96 1.77
C THR A 118 2.70 3.40 1.89
N ALA A 119 2.05 4.24 2.69
CA ALA A 119 2.42 5.64 2.91
C ALA A 119 3.50 5.77 4.00
N ALA A 120 4.38 6.76 3.88
CA ALA A 120 5.41 7.03 4.87
C ALA A 120 4.83 7.42 6.23
N HIS A 121 3.77 8.25 6.24
CA HIS A 121 3.09 8.65 7.48
C HIS A 121 2.49 7.47 8.26
N CYS A 122 2.20 6.35 7.58
CA CYS A 122 1.74 5.12 8.24
C CYS A 122 2.88 4.50 9.06
N THR A 123 4.08 4.41 8.48
CA THR A 123 5.24 3.70 9.03
C THR A 123 6.24 4.59 9.77
N GLU A 124 6.02 5.90 9.88
CA GLU A 124 6.86 6.75 10.72
C GLU A 124 6.66 6.42 12.21
N ASP A 125 7.78 6.36 12.95
CA ASP A 125 7.82 6.17 14.40
C ASP A 125 7.04 4.94 14.92
N ILE A 126 7.02 3.84 14.16
CA ILE A 126 6.44 2.56 14.58
C ILE A 126 7.53 1.53 14.89
N THR A 127 7.21 0.49 15.65
CA THR A 127 8.16 -0.62 15.95
C THR A 127 7.83 -1.87 15.15
N PHE A 128 6.56 -2.16 14.94
CA PHE A 128 6.12 -3.31 14.16
C PHE A 128 4.79 -3.06 13.45
N VAL A 129 4.55 -3.85 12.40
CA VAL A 129 3.29 -3.87 11.66
C VAL A 129 2.79 -5.28 11.57
N ASP A 130 1.54 -5.51 11.97
CA ASP A 130 0.84 -6.74 11.63
C ASP A 130 0.12 -6.54 10.29
N VAL A 131 0.64 -7.22 9.28
CA VAL A 131 0.24 -7.18 7.88
C VAL A 131 -0.83 -8.24 7.64
N VAL A 132 -2.02 -7.82 7.23
CA VAL A 132 -3.16 -8.69 6.93
C VAL A 132 -3.34 -8.78 5.42
N LEU A 133 -3.21 -9.98 4.87
CA LEU A 133 -3.41 -10.31 3.46
C LEU A 133 -4.68 -11.13 3.27
N GLY A 134 -5.36 -10.93 2.15
CA GLY A 134 -6.53 -11.72 1.75
C GLY A 134 -7.77 -11.58 2.62
N GLY A 135 -7.79 -10.63 3.56
CA GLY A 135 -8.98 -10.35 4.36
C GLY A 135 -10.02 -9.56 3.57
N HIS A 136 -11.30 -9.88 3.73
CA HIS A 136 -12.43 -9.01 3.36
C HIS A 136 -13.04 -8.43 4.64
N MET A 137 -13.25 -9.28 5.65
CA MET A 137 -13.70 -8.92 6.99
C MET A 137 -12.52 -8.63 7.92
N ILE A 138 -11.98 -7.42 7.90
CA ILE A 138 -10.70 -7.06 8.57
C ILE A 138 -10.66 -7.35 10.09
N ARG A 139 -11.82 -7.42 10.72
CA ARG A 139 -11.97 -7.69 12.16
C ARG A 139 -12.13 -9.18 12.49
N ASP A 140 -12.38 -10.03 11.51
CA ASP A 140 -12.60 -11.46 11.68
C ASP A 140 -11.28 -12.21 11.49
N GLU A 141 -10.67 -12.63 12.60
CA GLU A 141 -9.43 -13.43 12.59
C GLU A 141 -9.63 -14.85 12.06
N THR A 142 -10.88 -15.31 11.96
CA THR A 142 -11.24 -16.65 11.53
C THR A 142 -11.63 -16.74 10.06
N GLU A 143 -11.58 -15.61 9.35
CA GLU A 143 -11.87 -15.53 7.92
C GLU A 143 -10.95 -16.46 7.11
N GLU A 144 -11.56 -17.37 6.35
CA GLU A 144 -10.84 -18.32 5.50
C GLU A 144 -10.05 -17.59 4.41
N GLY A 145 -8.82 -18.04 4.15
CA GLY A 145 -7.96 -17.45 3.12
C GLY A 145 -7.24 -16.16 3.52
N ARG A 146 -7.48 -15.65 4.73
CA ARG A 146 -6.70 -14.58 5.35
C ARG A 146 -5.34 -15.09 5.84
N MET A 147 -4.32 -14.24 5.75
CA MET A 147 -3.02 -14.45 6.39
C MET A 147 -2.63 -13.21 7.20
N GLU A 148 -1.98 -13.41 8.34
CA GLU A 148 -1.44 -12.32 9.14
C GLU A 148 0.04 -12.54 9.47
N ILE A 149 0.87 -11.53 9.19
CA ILE A 149 2.32 -11.58 9.31
C ILE A 149 2.80 -10.33 10.05
N THR A 150 3.58 -10.49 11.11
CA THR A 150 4.27 -9.35 11.73
C THR A 150 5.57 -9.04 10.98
N ALA A 151 5.70 -7.80 10.51
CA ALA A 151 6.91 -7.23 9.92
C ALA A 151 7.52 -6.16 10.83
N THR A 152 8.85 -6.06 10.82
CA THR A 152 9.63 -5.08 11.59
C THR A 152 10.64 -4.31 10.74
N GLU A 153 10.74 -4.66 9.46
CA GLU A 153 11.61 -3.98 8.49
C GLU A 153 10.75 -3.16 7.53
N TYR A 154 11.03 -1.87 7.45
CA TYR A 154 10.38 -0.96 6.53
C TYR A 154 11.34 0.16 6.12
N ILE A 155 11.13 0.71 4.93
CA ILE A 155 11.97 1.73 4.30
C ILE A 155 11.08 2.93 3.98
N LEU A 156 11.24 4.02 4.72
CA LEU A 156 10.61 5.29 4.40
C LEU A 156 11.39 5.95 3.26
N HIS A 157 10.68 6.64 2.37
CA HIS A 157 11.35 7.48 1.39
C HIS A 157 12.20 8.56 2.11
N PRO A 158 13.48 8.74 1.75
CA PRO A 158 14.38 9.65 2.46
C PRO A 158 13.96 11.13 2.36
N GLY A 159 13.17 11.49 1.35
CA GLY A 159 12.61 12.83 1.20
C GLY A 159 11.25 13.05 1.88
N TRP A 160 10.71 12.04 2.58
CA TRP A 160 9.43 12.16 3.31
C TRP A 160 9.43 13.40 4.21
N ASN A 161 8.39 14.22 4.06
CA ASN A 161 8.22 15.43 4.86
C ASN A 161 6.77 15.60 5.30
N SER A 162 6.51 15.36 6.58
CA SER A 162 5.18 15.41 7.19
C SER A 162 4.50 16.78 7.17
N PHE A 163 5.23 17.88 6.93
CA PHE A 163 4.65 19.21 6.80
C PHE A 163 4.14 19.51 5.40
N THR A 164 4.85 19.03 4.38
CA THR A 164 4.51 19.27 2.96
C THR A 164 3.80 18.11 2.31
N LEU A 165 3.76 16.96 3.00
CA LEU A 165 3.27 15.67 2.51
C LEU A 165 3.98 15.15 1.25
N ARG A 166 5.15 15.71 0.94
CA ARG A 166 6.00 15.23 -0.15
C ARG A 166 6.61 13.89 0.21
N ASP A 167 6.74 13.06 -0.82
CA ASP A 167 7.38 11.74 -0.75
C ASP A 167 6.75 10.81 0.31
N ASP A 168 5.41 10.85 0.40
CA ASP A 168 4.63 10.02 1.33
C ASP A 168 4.52 8.57 0.85
N ILE A 169 5.65 7.86 0.86
CA ILE A 169 5.76 6.48 0.37
C ILE A 169 6.75 5.69 1.22
N SER A 170 6.39 4.43 1.48
CA SER A 170 7.16 3.50 2.30
C SER A 170 6.97 2.07 1.82
N LEU A 171 8.01 1.26 2.03
CA LEU A 171 8.02 -0.16 1.71
C LEU A 171 8.10 -0.95 3.01
N ILE A 172 7.20 -1.90 3.22
CA ILE A 172 7.28 -2.88 4.30
C ILE A 172 7.81 -4.18 3.72
N LYS A 173 8.87 -4.71 4.33
CA LYS A 173 9.45 -6.00 3.96
C LYS A 173 8.89 -7.10 4.85
N LEU A 174 8.26 -8.10 4.24
CA LEU A 174 7.84 -9.30 4.94
C LEU A 174 9.08 -10.09 5.40
N PRO A 175 9.02 -10.74 6.58
CA PRO A 175 10.16 -11.48 7.12
C PRO A 175 10.62 -12.62 6.19
N GLU A 176 9.69 -13.21 5.43
CA GLU A 176 9.98 -14.22 4.40
C GLU A 176 9.09 -14.02 3.17
N PRO A 177 9.53 -14.44 1.97
CA PRO A 177 8.67 -14.47 0.79
C PRO A 177 7.45 -15.38 0.97
N ILE A 178 6.29 -14.94 0.51
CA ILE A 178 5.03 -15.69 0.56
C ILE A 178 4.75 -16.40 -0.77
N THR A 179 3.93 -17.45 -0.74
CA THR A 179 3.37 -18.06 -1.95
C THR A 179 2.00 -17.45 -2.23
N PHE A 180 1.79 -16.91 -3.43
CA PHE A 180 0.51 -16.32 -3.81
C PHE A 180 -0.62 -17.36 -3.85
N THR A 181 -1.84 -16.90 -3.60
CA THR A 181 -3.07 -17.69 -3.62
C THR A 181 -4.16 -16.95 -4.38
N ASP A 182 -5.34 -17.57 -4.48
CA ASP A 182 -6.53 -16.93 -5.04
C ASP A 182 -7.12 -15.83 -4.14
N THR A 183 -6.61 -15.67 -2.91
CA THR A 183 -7.07 -14.66 -1.94
C THR A 183 -6.07 -13.53 -1.75
N TYR A 184 -4.78 -13.77 -2.02
CA TYR A 184 -3.76 -12.72 -2.03
C TYR A 184 -2.69 -12.94 -3.11
N SER A 185 -2.48 -11.91 -3.92
CA SER A 185 -1.56 -11.86 -5.05
C SER A 185 -1.17 -10.38 -5.29
N PRO A 186 -0.06 -10.09 -5.98
CA PRO A 186 0.44 -8.73 -6.07
C PRO A 186 -0.35 -7.88 -7.09
N VAL A 187 -0.39 -6.56 -6.89
CA VAL A 187 -0.84 -5.61 -7.91
C VAL A 187 0.32 -5.31 -8.87
N CYS A 188 0.03 -4.95 -10.12
CA CYS A 188 1.08 -4.45 -10.99
C CYS A 188 1.50 -3.03 -10.57
N LEU A 189 2.79 -2.74 -10.71
CA LEU A 189 3.27 -1.35 -10.73
C LEU A 189 3.04 -0.77 -12.14
N PRO A 190 2.87 0.56 -12.26
CA PRO A 190 2.85 1.23 -13.56
C PRO A 190 4.14 0.98 -14.36
N ARG A 191 4.07 1.12 -15.68
CA ARG A 191 5.23 0.94 -16.56
C ARG A 191 6.07 2.20 -16.63
N TYR A 192 7.34 2.05 -17.03
CA TYR A 192 8.18 3.20 -17.35
C TYR A 192 7.63 4.02 -18.52
N SER A 193 6.94 3.39 -19.48
CA SER A 193 6.22 4.08 -20.55
C SER A 193 5.14 5.03 -20.07
N ASP A 194 4.66 4.85 -18.84
CA ASP A 194 3.52 5.59 -18.29
C ASP A 194 3.96 6.78 -17.41
N VAL A 195 5.26 7.05 -17.29
CA VAL A 195 5.82 8.11 -16.43
C VAL A 195 5.31 9.51 -16.80
N ASP A 196 5.16 9.80 -18.09
CA ASP A 196 4.69 11.09 -18.57
C ASP A 196 3.15 11.17 -18.68
N THR A 197 2.44 10.10 -18.33
CA THR A 197 0.97 10.05 -18.40
C THR A 197 0.34 10.76 -17.21
N THR A 198 -0.54 11.72 -17.47
CA THR A 198 -1.22 12.47 -16.39
C THR A 198 -2.32 11.65 -15.71
N PHE A 199 -2.94 10.75 -16.49
CA PHE A 199 -4.16 9.98 -16.15
C PHE A 199 -5.40 10.86 -15.91
N GLU A 200 -5.38 12.15 -16.23
CA GLU A 200 -6.52 13.05 -16.00
C GLU A 200 -7.79 12.53 -16.68
N GLY A 201 -8.90 12.48 -15.93
CA GLY A 201 -10.19 11.96 -16.37
C GLY A 201 -10.31 10.44 -16.43
N VAL A 202 -9.21 9.70 -16.21
CA VAL A 202 -9.24 8.22 -16.15
C VAL A 202 -9.97 7.79 -14.88
N MET A 203 -10.90 6.85 -15.02
CA MET A 203 -11.61 6.26 -13.88
C MET A 203 -10.70 5.30 -13.14
N VAL A 204 -10.58 5.52 -11.83
CA VAL A 204 -9.76 4.72 -10.93
C VAL A 204 -10.57 4.31 -9.72
N THR A 205 -10.24 3.18 -9.13
CA THR A 205 -10.95 2.62 -7.98
C THR A 205 -10.07 2.67 -6.74
N ALA A 206 -10.46 3.47 -5.75
CA ALA A 206 -9.88 3.39 -4.42
C ALA A 206 -10.54 2.25 -3.63
N SER A 207 -9.76 1.50 -2.86
CA SER A 207 -10.24 0.39 -2.03
C SER A 207 -9.60 0.40 -0.64
N GLY A 208 -10.40 0.03 0.37
CA GLY A 208 -9.93 -0.04 1.74
C GLY A 208 -11.05 -0.19 2.77
N TRP A 209 -10.65 -0.14 4.04
CA TRP A 209 -11.56 -0.24 5.19
C TRP A 209 -11.77 1.11 5.86
N GLY A 210 -11.40 2.23 5.26
CA GLY A 210 -11.63 3.54 5.84
C GLY A 210 -13.08 3.75 6.28
N LYS A 211 -13.28 4.77 7.12
CA LYS A 211 -14.61 5.19 7.52
C LYS A 211 -15.50 5.38 6.28
N ASP A 212 -16.71 4.84 6.36
CA ASP A 212 -17.71 4.95 5.29
C ASP A 212 -18.49 6.28 5.32
N SER A 213 -18.29 7.10 6.36
CA SER A 213 -18.77 8.49 6.45
C SER A 213 -17.92 9.28 7.46
N ASP A 214 -17.96 10.61 7.40
CA ASP A 214 -17.28 11.47 8.38
C ASP A 214 -17.80 11.25 9.82
N ASN A 215 -19.08 10.83 9.94
CA ASN A 215 -19.74 10.53 11.21
C ASN A 215 -19.48 9.11 11.73
N ALA A 216 -18.85 8.23 10.95
CA ALA A 216 -18.60 6.86 11.36
C ALA A 216 -17.66 6.79 12.57
N PHE A 217 -17.96 5.88 13.51
CA PHE A 217 -17.17 5.71 14.74
C PHE A 217 -15.84 4.97 14.52
N GLY A 218 -15.71 4.22 13.43
CA GLY A 218 -14.49 3.47 13.11
C GLY A 218 -14.45 3.00 11.66
N ILE A 219 -13.39 2.29 11.31
CA ILE A 219 -13.22 1.66 9.99
C ILE A 219 -14.42 0.77 9.61
N SER A 220 -14.66 0.59 8.32
CA SER A 220 -15.62 -0.40 7.84
C SER A 220 -15.23 -1.82 8.28
N PRO A 221 -16.19 -2.69 8.66
CA PRO A 221 -15.90 -4.08 8.98
C PRO A 221 -15.56 -4.94 7.75
N VAL A 222 -15.96 -4.49 6.55
CA VAL A 222 -15.79 -5.17 5.26
C VAL A 222 -14.99 -4.29 4.31
N LEU A 223 -14.32 -4.88 3.32
CA LEU A 223 -13.59 -4.11 2.32
C LEU A 223 -14.61 -3.32 1.48
N ARG A 224 -14.32 -2.03 1.25
CA ARG A 224 -15.15 -1.16 0.39
C ARG A 224 -14.35 -0.65 -0.79
N LYS A 225 -15.06 -0.20 -1.81
CA LYS A 225 -14.48 0.43 -3.00
C LYS A 225 -15.30 1.62 -3.48
N VAL A 226 -14.63 2.55 -4.14
CA VAL A 226 -15.26 3.69 -4.82
C VAL A 226 -14.49 4.02 -6.08
N THR A 227 -15.23 4.29 -7.16
CA THR A 227 -14.64 4.61 -8.47
C THR A 227 -14.91 6.06 -8.80
N VAL A 228 -13.85 6.82 -9.03
CA VAL A 228 -13.87 8.26 -9.30
C VAL A 228 -12.81 8.60 -10.35
N PRO A 229 -12.95 9.71 -11.09
CA PRO A 229 -11.94 10.11 -12.06
C PRO A 229 -10.73 10.76 -11.38
N VAL A 230 -9.56 10.61 -12.00
CA VAL A 230 -8.36 11.36 -11.63
C VAL A 230 -8.56 12.84 -11.99
N LEU A 231 -8.22 13.71 -11.04
CA LEU A 231 -8.18 15.15 -11.20
C LEU A 231 -6.77 15.61 -11.59
N GLY A 232 -6.68 16.57 -12.51
CA GLY A 232 -5.42 17.20 -12.87
C GLY A 232 -4.71 17.84 -11.67
N ASN A 233 -3.38 17.88 -11.68
CA ASN A 233 -2.61 18.42 -10.55
C ASN A 233 -2.86 19.91 -10.31
N GLN A 234 -3.05 20.73 -11.35
CA GLN A 234 -3.27 22.17 -11.20
C GLN A 234 -4.56 22.50 -10.42
N PRO A 235 -5.76 21.99 -10.77
CA PRO A 235 -6.95 22.25 -9.96
C PRO A 235 -6.85 21.69 -8.54
N CYS A 236 -6.08 20.61 -8.32
CA CYS A 236 -5.78 20.13 -6.97
C CYS A 236 -4.85 21.11 -6.20
N ASP A 237 -3.84 21.67 -6.87
CA ASP A 237 -2.93 22.67 -6.29
C ASP A 237 -3.64 23.99 -5.99
N ASP A 238 -4.62 24.39 -6.80
CA ASP A 238 -5.43 25.58 -6.54
C ASP A 238 -6.20 25.46 -5.22
N VAL A 239 -6.52 24.23 -4.79
CA VAL A 239 -7.14 23.93 -3.49
C VAL A 239 -6.09 23.88 -2.38
N TYR A 240 -4.97 23.16 -2.56
CA TYR A 240 -4.07 22.82 -1.45
C TYR A 240 -2.75 23.58 -1.40
N GLY A 241 -2.22 24.03 -2.55
CA GLY A 241 -0.97 24.79 -2.66
C GLY A 241 0.32 24.01 -2.38
N ILE A 242 0.23 22.67 -2.26
CA ILE A 242 1.34 21.77 -1.93
C ILE A 242 1.59 20.71 -3.00
N ILE A 243 0.81 20.69 -4.08
CA ILE A 243 0.82 19.62 -5.08
C ILE A 243 2.05 19.74 -5.98
N THR A 244 2.64 18.59 -6.30
CA THR A 244 3.81 18.44 -7.17
C THR A 244 3.60 17.26 -8.12
N ASP A 245 4.54 17.01 -9.03
CA ASP A 245 4.50 15.86 -9.93
C ASP A 245 4.50 14.50 -9.20
N GLY A 246 5.03 14.47 -7.97
CA GLY A 246 4.96 13.31 -7.08
C GLY A 246 3.56 13.02 -6.52
N HIS A 247 2.54 13.81 -6.88
CA HIS A 247 1.16 13.64 -6.45
C HIS A 247 0.22 13.30 -7.62
N ILE A 248 -0.85 12.59 -7.29
CA ILE A 248 -2.02 12.36 -8.13
C ILE A 248 -3.27 12.61 -7.27
N CYS A 249 -4.27 13.31 -7.80
CA CYS A 249 -5.47 13.68 -7.05
C CYS A 249 -6.71 13.04 -7.65
N LEU A 250 -7.75 12.86 -6.84
CA LEU A 250 -9.06 12.36 -7.27
C LEU A 250 -10.10 13.47 -7.24
N GLU A 251 -10.98 13.48 -8.24
CA GLU A 251 -12.19 14.30 -8.19
C GLU A 251 -13.25 13.59 -7.33
N THR A 252 -13.51 14.13 -6.15
CA THR A 252 -14.42 13.52 -5.16
C THR A 252 -15.75 14.26 -5.06
N THR A 253 -16.10 15.04 -6.09
CA THR A 253 -17.37 15.76 -6.21
C THR A 253 -18.53 14.82 -5.87
N GLY A 254 -19.37 15.22 -4.90
CA GLY A 254 -20.45 14.37 -4.38
C GLY A 254 -20.10 13.58 -3.11
N GLY A 255 -18.93 13.84 -2.50
CA GLY A 255 -18.54 13.25 -1.22
C GLY A 255 -18.06 11.80 -1.33
N MET A 256 -17.71 11.36 -2.54
CA MET A 256 -17.26 10.01 -2.83
C MET A 256 -15.73 9.97 -2.85
N GLY A 257 -15.11 9.17 -1.98
CA GLY A 257 -13.65 9.06 -1.93
C GLY A 257 -13.17 8.21 -0.77
N VAL A 258 -11.91 8.39 -0.40
CA VAL A 258 -11.28 7.72 0.73
C VAL A 258 -11.53 8.47 2.03
N CYS A 259 -11.36 7.77 3.15
CA CYS A 259 -11.43 8.40 4.45
C CYS A 259 -10.44 7.80 5.45
N ASN A 260 -10.56 8.24 6.70
CA ASN A 260 -9.71 7.81 7.79
C ASN A 260 -9.67 6.27 7.88
N GLY A 261 -8.48 5.70 7.70
CA GLY A 261 -8.26 4.24 7.64
C GLY A 261 -7.87 3.71 6.25
N ASP A 262 -8.08 4.47 5.18
CA ASP A 262 -7.63 4.11 3.82
C ASP A 262 -6.18 4.53 3.51
N SER A 263 -5.57 5.34 4.37
CA SER A 263 -4.17 5.77 4.30
C SER A 263 -3.23 4.63 3.92
N GLY A 264 -2.38 4.84 2.92
CA GLY A 264 -1.46 3.82 2.42
C GLY A 264 -2.07 2.82 1.43
N GLY A 265 -3.40 2.79 1.27
CA GLY A 265 -4.10 1.89 0.35
C GLY A 265 -3.83 2.19 -1.13
N PRO A 266 -4.15 1.25 -2.04
CA PRO A 266 -3.91 1.39 -3.47
C PRO A 266 -4.93 2.29 -4.18
N LEU A 267 -4.48 2.91 -5.27
CA LEU A 267 -5.34 3.51 -6.29
C LEU A 267 -5.35 2.64 -7.55
N ASN A 268 -6.39 1.82 -7.70
CA ASN A 268 -6.44 0.79 -8.73
C ASN A 268 -6.86 1.35 -10.09
N HIS A 269 -6.10 1.03 -11.13
CA HIS A 269 -6.42 1.33 -12.54
C HIS A 269 -6.43 0.03 -13.35
N GLU A 270 -7.56 -0.27 -13.98
CA GLU A 270 -7.69 -1.41 -14.89
C GLU A 270 -7.24 -0.98 -16.29
N ARG A 271 -6.18 -1.61 -16.80
CA ARG A 271 -5.63 -1.32 -18.12
C ARG A 271 -6.49 -1.95 -19.21
N ASP A 272 -6.26 -1.53 -20.45
CA ASP A 272 -6.94 -2.09 -21.64
C ASP A 272 -6.75 -3.61 -21.81
N ASP A 273 -5.68 -4.19 -21.23
CA ASP A 273 -5.41 -5.63 -21.25
C ASP A 273 -6.09 -6.41 -20.11
N GLY A 274 -6.90 -5.73 -19.29
CA GLY A 274 -7.62 -6.29 -18.14
C GLY A 274 -6.77 -6.53 -16.89
N CYS A 275 -5.46 -6.22 -16.92
CA CYS A 275 -4.63 -6.25 -15.72
C CYS A 275 -4.82 -4.96 -14.91
N VAL A 276 -4.76 -5.08 -13.58
CA VAL A 276 -4.85 -3.93 -12.67
C VAL A 276 -3.47 -3.50 -12.19
N GLU A 277 -3.23 -2.20 -12.26
CA GLU A 277 -2.06 -1.55 -11.67
C GLU A 277 -2.45 -0.57 -10.56
N THR A 278 -1.51 -0.24 -9.68
CA THR A 278 -1.69 0.78 -8.65
C THR A 278 -1.04 2.09 -9.06
N LEU A 279 -1.82 3.11 -9.41
CA LEU A 279 -1.32 4.42 -9.83
C LEU A 279 -0.82 5.27 -8.66
N GLY A 280 -1.22 4.95 -7.44
CA GLY A 280 -0.80 5.73 -6.28
C GLY A 280 -1.10 5.07 -4.94
N VAL A 281 -0.60 5.75 -3.90
CA VAL A 281 -0.73 5.38 -2.50
C VAL A 281 -1.55 6.46 -1.79
N THR A 282 -2.64 6.09 -1.11
CA THR A 282 -3.50 7.05 -0.39
C THR A 282 -2.68 7.87 0.61
N SER A 283 -2.58 9.17 0.39
CA SER A 283 -1.78 10.05 1.26
C SER A 283 -2.68 10.85 2.20
N PHE A 284 -3.53 11.75 1.68
CA PHE A 284 -4.27 12.70 2.52
C PHE A 284 -5.68 12.98 2.03
N VAL A 285 -6.50 13.54 2.94
CA VAL A 285 -7.85 14.04 2.65
C VAL A 285 -8.01 15.50 3.08
N ALA A 286 -9.10 16.14 2.66
CA ALA A 286 -9.42 17.49 3.08
C ALA A 286 -9.71 17.58 4.59
N SER A 287 -9.23 18.64 5.23
CA SER A 287 -9.55 18.90 6.65
C SER A 287 -11.02 19.25 6.89
N ALA A 288 -11.72 19.68 5.84
CA ALA A 288 -13.16 19.95 5.87
C ALA A 288 -14.01 18.67 6.05
N GLY A 289 -13.43 17.48 5.83
CA GLY A 289 -14.12 16.20 5.87
C GLY A 289 -13.89 15.39 4.61
N CYS A 290 -13.97 14.06 4.72
CA CYS A 290 -13.87 13.14 3.60
C CYS A 290 -15.02 13.36 2.61
N GLU A 291 -16.20 13.71 3.11
CA GLU A 291 -17.43 13.92 2.32
C GLU A 291 -17.58 15.36 1.81
N SER A 292 -16.57 16.22 2.00
CA SER A 292 -16.62 17.64 1.60
C SER A 292 -16.68 17.87 0.09
N GLY A 293 -16.35 16.86 -0.71
CA GLY A 293 -16.21 16.96 -2.16
C GLY A 293 -14.92 17.64 -2.63
N LEU A 294 -14.01 17.97 -1.70
CA LEU A 294 -12.67 18.47 -2.03
C LEU A 294 -11.73 17.32 -2.42
N PRO A 295 -10.78 17.54 -3.35
CA PRO A 295 -9.99 16.47 -3.94
C PRO A 295 -9.22 15.65 -2.90
N HIS A 296 -9.07 14.34 -3.10
CA HIS A 296 -8.23 13.51 -2.22
C HIS A 296 -6.86 13.30 -2.87
N GLY A 297 -5.81 13.31 -2.06
CA GLY A 297 -4.43 13.29 -2.54
C GLY A 297 -3.72 11.95 -2.32
N TYR A 298 -2.98 11.54 -3.33
CA TYR A 298 -2.20 10.30 -3.36
C TYR A 298 -0.77 10.59 -3.76
N THR A 299 0.15 9.77 -3.28
CA THR A 299 1.51 9.70 -3.82
C THR A 299 1.48 9.00 -5.18
N ARG A 300 2.04 9.60 -6.24
CA ARG A 300 1.99 9.09 -7.61
C ARG A 300 3.07 8.02 -7.84
N ASN A 301 2.67 6.77 -8.05
CA ASN A 301 3.64 5.67 -8.18
C ASN A 301 4.55 5.78 -9.40
N THR A 302 4.07 6.34 -10.51
CA THR A 302 4.92 6.56 -11.70
C THR A 302 6.12 7.46 -11.41
N PHE A 303 6.02 8.36 -10.43
CA PHE A 303 7.13 9.24 -10.02
C PHE A 303 8.20 8.52 -9.17
N TYR A 304 7.84 7.41 -8.50
CA TYR A 304 8.73 6.69 -7.57
C TYR A 304 9.14 5.29 -8.06
N LEU A 305 8.93 4.96 -9.33
CA LEU A 305 9.26 3.63 -9.87
C LEU A 305 10.72 3.23 -9.65
N ASP A 306 11.65 4.16 -9.84
CA ASP A 306 13.08 3.91 -9.60
C ASP A 306 13.37 3.59 -8.14
N TRP A 307 12.88 4.42 -7.22
CA TRP A 307 13.04 4.18 -5.78
C TRP A 307 12.42 2.85 -5.35
N ILE A 308 11.25 2.49 -5.89
CA ILE A 308 10.62 1.20 -5.62
C ILE A 308 11.50 0.07 -6.16
N SER A 309 11.94 0.13 -7.42
CA SER A 309 12.75 -0.92 -8.05
C SER A 309 14.10 -1.11 -7.33
N GLU A 310 14.77 -0.03 -6.96
CA GLU A 310 16.07 -0.03 -6.28
C GLU A 310 16.00 -0.68 -4.89
N ASN A 311 14.96 -0.38 -4.11
CA ASN A 311 14.83 -0.89 -2.75
C ASN A 311 14.25 -2.31 -2.69
N THR A 312 13.44 -2.70 -3.68
CA THR A 312 12.73 -3.99 -3.66
C THR A 312 13.37 -5.07 -4.54
N GLY A 313 14.16 -4.67 -5.55
CA GLY A 313 14.60 -5.57 -6.61
C GLY A 313 13.48 -5.98 -7.56
N ILE A 314 12.35 -5.29 -7.60
CA ILE A 314 11.29 -5.60 -8.57
C ILE A 314 11.71 -5.09 -9.96
N ALA A 315 11.60 -5.95 -10.97
CA ALA A 315 11.73 -5.56 -12.38
C ALA A 315 10.42 -4.91 -12.83
N ILE A 316 10.49 -3.61 -13.14
CA ILE A 316 9.36 -2.84 -13.67
C ILE A 316 9.37 -2.92 -15.19
N ASP A 317 8.17 -3.07 -15.75
CA ASP A 317 7.97 -3.17 -17.20
C ASP A 317 8.31 -1.85 -17.90
N ALA A 318 8.86 -1.97 -19.11
CA ALA A 318 9.15 -0.83 -19.98
C ALA A 318 7.87 -0.19 -20.51
#